data_AF-A0A0C3ANL8-F1
#
_entry.id   AF-A0A0C3ANL8-F1
#
_cell.length_a   1.000
_cell.length_b   1.000
_cell.length_c   1.000
_cell.angle_alpha   90.00
_cell.angle_beta   90.00
_cell.angle_gamma   90.00
#
_symmetry.space_group_name_H-M   'P 1'
#
loop_
_entity.id
_entity.type
_entity.pdbx_description
1 polymer ?
#
loop_
_entity_poly.entity_id
_entity_poly.type
_entity_poly.pdbx_seq_one_letter_code
_entity_poly.pdbx_strand_id
1 'polypeptide(L)'
;MDQASLSPIPILSAETVQEWTFRVRGELAAKKVWGIVSGTRKDPSSSGDQAAIDKYFEDAECATGIIMKFAGPQASIYLTDLDDPQRMWADLQKAYNSDHPVARIQSLQSLLSIKQASDETLDGLAHRVTTAHKQFISLQPSTFTLAQLNEELFAASITGALAVDQKALQTNILFRDNIKRDDLLLALR
;
A
#
# COMPACT_ATOMS: atom_id res chain seq x y z
N MET A 1 6.31 33.05 19.47
CA MET A 1 6.19 32.36 18.16
C MET A 1 5.72 30.96 18.47
N ASP A 2 4.42 30.72 18.32
CA ASP A 2 3.88 29.36 18.43
C ASP A 2 4.53 28.50 17.37
N GLN A 3 5.20 27.44 17.80
CA GLN A 3 5.46 26.32 16.90
C GLN A 3 4.10 25.76 16.52
N ALA A 4 3.63 26.09 15.32
CA ALA A 4 2.52 25.39 14.72
C ALA A 4 2.86 23.90 14.79
N SER A 5 2.18 23.16 15.66
CA SER A 5 2.31 21.72 15.72
C SER A 5 1.82 21.21 14.37
N LEU A 6 2.77 20.90 13.49
CA LEU A 6 2.47 20.18 12.26
C LEU A 6 1.75 18.91 12.69
N SER A 7 0.49 18.76 12.26
CA SER A 7 -0.28 17.55 12.53
C SER A 7 0.58 16.34 12.13
N PRO A 8 0.58 15.25 12.92
CA PRO A 8 1.41 14.09 12.63
C PRO A 8 1.13 13.57 11.22
N ILE A 9 2.16 13.07 10.54
CA ILE A 9 2.00 12.44 9.23
C ILE A 9 1.01 11.28 9.39
N PRO A 10 -0.09 11.27 8.60
CA PRO A 10 -1.09 10.22 8.73
C PRO A 10 -0.49 8.87 8.35
N ILE A 11 -1.07 7.79 8.89
CA ILE A 11 -0.79 6.44 8.40
C ILE A 11 -1.42 6.27 7.01
N LEU A 12 -0.74 5.57 6.11
CA LEU A 12 -1.24 5.31 4.77
C LEU A 12 -2.55 4.50 4.79
N SER A 13 -3.56 5.05 4.13
CA SER A 13 -4.84 4.42 3.81
C SER A 13 -5.35 4.98 2.49
N ALA A 14 -6.44 4.42 1.95
CA ALA A 14 -7.06 4.93 0.74
C ALA A 14 -7.56 6.38 0.90
N GLU A 15 -7.91 6.80 2.11
CA GLU A 15 -8.41 8.15 2.40
C GLU A 15 -7.27 9.16 2.61
N THR A 16 -6.11 8.69 3.08
CA THR A 16 -4.98 9.55 3.43
C THR A 16 -3.89 9.57 2.36
N VAL A 17 -4.00 8.77 1.29
CA VAL A 17 -2.92 8.56 0.30
C VAL A 17 -2.35 9.87 -0.26
N GLN A 18 -3.17 10.87 -0.59
CA GLN A 18 -2.67 12.14 -1.13
C GLN A 18 -1.91 12.94 -0.08
N GLU A 19 -2.44 13.04 1.14
CA GLU A 19 -1.78 13.76 2.23
C GLU A 19 -0.51 13.04 2.70
N TRP A 20 -0.57 11.71 2.81
CA TRP A 20 0.57 10.85 3.10
C TRP A 20 1.68 11.06 2.06
N THR A 21 1.33 11.00 0.78
CA THR A 21 2.27 11.18 -0.34
C THR A 21 2.98 12.52 -0.23
N PHE A 22 2.22 13.59 -0.01
CA PHE A 22 2.78 14.93 0.13
C PHE A 22 3.74 15.04 1.32
N ARG A 23 3.31 14.57 2.50
CA ARG A 23 4.09 14.72 3.74
C ARG A 23 5.32 13.82 3.81
N VAL A 24 5.18 12.54 3.44
CA VAL A 24 6.32 11.60 3.44
C VAL A 24 7.36 12.00 2.39
N ARG A 25 6.93 12.49 1.21
CA ARG A 25 7.86 13.10 0.26
C ARG A 25 8.60 14.30 0.85
N GLY A 26 7.91 15.14 1.63
CA GLY A 26 8.51 16.24 2.37
C GLY A 26 9.62 15.78 3.32
N GLU A 27 9.37 14.74 4.12
CA GLU A 27 10.37 14.15 5.02
C GLU A 27 11.57 13.57 4.26
N LEU A 28 11.33 12.81 3.20
CA LEU A 28 12.39 12.24 2.35
C LEU A 28 13.24 13.35 1.70
N ALA A 29 12.62 14.45 1.29
CA ALA A 29 13.32 15.61 0.74
C ALA A 29 14.12 16.35 1.81
N ALA A 30 13.58 16.53 3.03
CA ALA A 30 14.29 17.13 4.15
C ALA A 30 15.55 16.34 4.54
N LYS A 31 15.51 15.01 4.37
CA LYS A 31 16.66 14.11 4.55
C LYS A 31 17.56 13.98 3.31
N LYS A 32 17.23 14.66 2.20
CA LYS A 32 17.96 14.61 0.92
C LYS A 32 17.99 13.21 0.25
N VAL A 33 17.09 12.32 0.64
CA VAL A 33 17.03 10.93 0.12
C VAL A 33 15.93 10.75 -0.93
N TRP A 34 15.08 11.75 -1.17
CA TRP A 34 14.04 11.71 -2.22
C TRP A 34 14.58 11.36 -3.62
N GLY A 35 15.82 11.75 -3.91
CA GLY A 35 16.44 11.44 -5.20
C GLY A 35 16.60 9.93 -5.45
N ILE A 36 16.76 9.13 -4.39
CA ILE A 36 16.80 7.67 -4.47
C ILE A 36 15.39 7.14 -4.75
N VAL A 37 14.40 7.54 -3.96
CA VAL A 37 13.00 7.09 -4.08
C VAL A 37 12.38 7.45 -5.43
N SER A 38 12.70 8.61 -5.97
CA SER A 38 12.23 9.05 -7.30
C SER A 38 13.08 8.50 -8.46
N GLY A 39 14.18 7.82 -8.19
CA GLY A 39 15.11 7.27 -9.18
C GLY A 39 15.92 8.32 -9.94
N THR A 40 15.93 9.59 -9.52
CA THR A 40 16.76 10.64 -10.13
C THR A 40 18.23 10.50 -9.75
N ARG A 41 18.53 9.98 -8.55
CA ARG A 41 19.86 9.54 -8.14
C ARG A 41 20.00 8.07 -8.48
N LYS A 42 20.97 7.73 -9.33
CA LYS A 42 21.21 6.35 -9.77
C LYS A 42 22.15 5.63 -8.81
N ASP A 43 21.98 4.31 -8.75
CA ASP A 43 22.89 3.40 -8.08
C ASP A 43 24.31 3.55 -8.68
N PRO A 44 25.32 3.94 -7.88
CA PRO A 44 26.68 4.14 -8.33
C PRO A 44 27.52 2.86 -8.33
N SER A 45 26.95 1.66 -8.18
CA SER A 45 27.69 0.39 -8.09
C SER A 45 28.67 0.14 -9.25
N SER A 46 28.42 0.71 -10.44
CA SER A 46 29.32 0.62 -11.59
C SER A 46 30.46 1.65 -11.61
N SER A 47 30.47 2.61 -10.68
CA SER A 47 31.46 3.70 -10.64
C SER A 47 32.82 3.28 -10.07
N GLY A 48 32.87 2.19 -9.30
CA GLY A 48 34.07 1.76 -8.56
C GLY A 48 34.44 2.65 -7.36
N ASP A 49 33.66 3.70 -7.06
CA ASP A 49 33.84 4.57 -5.90
C ASP A 49 33.10 3.99 -4.69
N GLN A 50 33.83 3.31 -3.81
CA GLN A 50 33.26 2.66 -2.63
C GLN A 50 32.57 3.65 -1.69
N ALA A 51 33.09 4.87 -1.53
CA ALA A 51 32.48 5.86 -0.64
C ALA A 51 31.13 6.36 -1.19
N ALA A 52 31.02 6.50 -2.51
CA ALA A 52 29.76 6.84 -3.16
C ALA A 52 28.73 5.70 -3.05
N ILE A 53 29.19 4.45 -3.15
CA ILE A 53 28.38 3.24 -2.99
C ILE A 53 27.85 3.13 -1.56
N ASP A 54 28.72 3.17 -0.55
CA ASP A 54 28.33 3.08 0.86
C ASP A 54 27.31 4.16 1.22
N LYS A 55 27.58 5.41 0.80
CA LYS A 55 26.67 6.53 1.01
C LYS A 55 25.31 6.34 0.31
N TYR A 56 25.28 5.72 -0.86
CA TYR A 56 24.02 5.46 -1.57
C TYR A 56 23.16 4.48 -0.77
N PHE A 57 23.74 3.39 -0.27
CA PHE A 57 23.00 2.40 0.50
C PHE A 57 22.59 2.90 1.89
N GLU A 58 23.42 3.68 2.59
CA GLU A 58 23.02 4.36 3.83
C GLU A 58 21.81 5.29 3.61
N ASP A 59 21.84 6.09 2.53
CA ASP A 59 20.74 6.98 2.18
C ASP A 59 19.48 6.18 1.74
N ALA A 60 19.65 5.01 1.14
CA ALA A 60 18.56 4.10 0.77
C ALA A 60 17.89 3.48 2.02
N GLU A 61 18.67 2.99 2.98
CA GLU A 61 18.17 2.51 4.28
C GLU A 61 17.40 3.60 5.03
N CYS A 62 17.91 4.84 5.00
CA CYS A 62 17.22 5.99 5.57
C CYS A 62 15.85 6.22 4.91
N ALA A 63 15.78 6.14 3.57
CA ALA A 63 14.53 6.26 2.84
C ALA A 63 13.55 5.11 3.17
N THR A 64 14.02 3.87 3.19
CA THR A 64 13.25 2.68 3.59
C THR A 64 12.63 2.88 4.98
N GLY A 65 13.43 3.28 5.97
CA GLY A 65 12.96 3.51 7.33
C GLY A 65 11.86 4.57 7.43
N ILE A 66 11.95 5.64 6.64
CA ILE A 66 10.91 6.69 6.58
C ILE A 66 9.62 6.14 5.97
N ILE A 67 9.69 5.40 4.87
CA ILE A 67 8.52 4.79 4.21
C ILE A 67 7.82 3.82 5.18
N MET A 68 8.57 2.91 5.80
CA MET A 68 8.04 1.92 6.73
C MET A 68 7.34 2.56 7.93
N LYS A 69 7.93 3.63 8.49
CA LYS A 69 7.39 4.34 9.65
C LYS A 69 5.96 4.85 9.44
N PHE A 70 5.60 5.22 8.21
CA PHE A 70 4.30 5.81 7.90
C PHE A 70 3.39 4.93 7.04
N ALA A 71 3.84 3.76 6.58
CA ALA A 71 3.02 2.83 5.80
C ALA A 71 1.88 2.20 6.62
N GLY A 72 2.10 1.93 7.90
CA GLY A 72 1.13 1.29 8.77
C GLY A 72 0.93 -0.22 8.53
N PRO A 73 0.15 -0.90 9.39
CA PRO A 73 0.10 -2.37 9.39
C PRO A 73 -0.47 -2.98 8.11
N GLN A 74 -1.50 -2.37 7.53
CA GLN A 74 -2.19 -2.89 6.33
C GLN A 74 -1.35 -2.75 5.07
N ALA A 75 -0.49 -1.73 5.00
CA ALA A 75 0.39 -1.53 3.86
C ALA A 75 1.65 -2.41 3.91
N SER A 76 1.91 -3.10 5.03
CA SER A 76 3.10 -3.95 5.21
C SER A 76 3.18 -5.10 4.21
N ILE A 77 2.05 -5.51 3.63
CA ILE A 77 1.98 -6.51 2.56
C ILE A 77 2.59 -6.02 1.25
N TYR A 78 2.79 -4.70 1.07
CA TYR A 78 3.41 -4.11 -0.11
C TYR A 78 4.91 -3.82 0.07
N LEU A 79 5.45 -4.06 1.28
CA LEU A 79 6.84 -3.77 1.62
C LEU A 79 7.69 -5.05 1.53
N THR A 80 7.81 -5.61 0.33
CA THR A 80 8.54 -6.88 0.12
C THR A 80 10.03 -6.69 -0.13
N ASP A 81 10.43 -5.62 -0.82
CA ASP A 81 11.81 -5.35 -1.19
C ASP A 81 12.36 -4.19 -0.35
N LEU A 82 12.73 -4.49 0.90
CA LEU A 82 13.19 -3.48 1.87
C LEU A 82 14.49 -2.77 1.44
N ASP A 83 15.25 -3.40 0.54
CA ASP A 83 16.49 -2.84 -0.01
C ASP A 83 16.25 -1.85 -1.16
N ASP A 84 15.00 -1.77 -1.68
CA ASP A 84 14.62 -0.90 -2.79
C ASP A 84 13.49 0.07 -2.38
N PRO A 85 13.83 1.22 -1.77
CA PRO A 85 12.84 2.21 -1.38
C PRO A 85 12.11 2.84 -2.57
N GLN A 86 12.69 2.82 -3.77
CA GLN A 86 12.01 3.28 -4.99
C GLN A 86 10.86 2.34 -5.33
N ARG A 87 11.10 1.03 -5.31
CA ARG A 87 10.06 0.03 -5.55
C ARG A 87 9.00 0.02 -4.46
N MET A 88 9.40 0.09 -3.18
CA MET A 88 8.44 0.22 -2.07
C MET A 88 7.50 1.40 -2.25
N TRP A 89 8.03 2.57 -2.62
CA TRP A 89 7.22 3.75 -2.87
C TRP A 89 6.24 3.55 -4.04
N ALA A 90 6.73 3.00 -5.16
CA ALA A 90 5.90 2.74 -6.34
C ALA A 90 4.76 1.76 -6.04
N ASP A 91 5.05 0.68 -5.31
CA ASP A 91 4.09 -0.33 -4.90
C ASP A 91 3.00 0.26 -4.00
N LEU A 92 3.38 1.08 -3.00
CA LEU A 92 2.41 1.79 -2.17
C LEU A 92 1.54 2.77 -2.97
N GLN A 93 2.14 3.55 -3.87
CA GLN A 93 1.39 4.46 -4.74
C GLN A 93 0.42 3.69 -5.65
N LYS A 94 0.84 2.54 -6.19
CA LYS A 94 -0.01 1.70 -7.03
C LYS A 94 -1.15 1.07 -6.24
N ALA A 95 -0.90 0.66 -5.00
CA ALA A 95 -1.91 0.04 -4.14
C ALA A 95 -3.00 1.02 -3.70
N TYR A 96 -2.61 2.25 -3.36
CA TYR A 96 -3.52 3.21 -2.72
C TYR A 96 -4.03 4.33 -3.64
N ASN A 97 -3.54 4.46 -4.87
CA ASN A 97 -4.19 5.31 -5.87
C ASN A 97 -5.38 4.60 -6.53
N SER A 98 -6.49 5.33 -6.64
CA SER A 98 -7.87 4.86 -6.82
C SER A 98 -8.21 4.08 -8.10
N ASP A 99 -7.31 4.01 -9.09
CA ASP A 99 -7.58 3.31 -10.35
C ASP A 99 -7.23 1.81 -10.32
N HIS A 100 -6.53 1.35 -9.27
CA HIS A 100 -6.03 -0.03 -9.23
C HIS A 100 -6.99 -1.01 -8.53
N PRO A 101 -7.21 -2.25 -9.03
CA PRO A 101 -8.02 -3.29 -8.38
C PRO A 101 -7.67 -3.57 -6.92
N VAL A 102 -6.42 -3.30 -6.53
CA VAL A 102 -5.92 -3.47 -5.15
C VAL A 102 -6.78 -2.75 -4.12
N ALA A 103 -7.08 -1.46 -4.35
CA ALA A 103 -7.84 -0.66 -3.40
C ALA A 103 -9.24 -1.25 -3.20
N ARG A 104 -9.88 -1.75 -4.28
CA ARG A 104 -11.18 -2.43 -4.20
C ARG A 104 -11.09 -3.76 -3.45
N ILE A 105 -10.08 -4.57 -3.72
CA ILE A 105 -9.87 -5.85 -3.03
C ILE A 105 -9.66 -5.63 -1.53
N GLN A 106 -8.81 -4.68 -1.14
CA GLN A 106 -8.58 -4.35 0.27
C GLN A 106 -9.84 -3.79 0.95
N SER A 107 -10.60 -2.94 0.26
CA SER A 107 -11.86 -2.41 0.76
C SER A 107 -12.90 -3.53 0.95
N LEU A 108 -12.96 -4.49 0.02
CA LEU A 108 -13.80 -5.68 0.13
C LEU A 108 -13.38 -6.57 1.30
N GLN A 109 -12.08 -6.82 1.50
CA GLN A 109 -11.57 -7.57 2.64
C GLN A 109 -11.90 -6.89 3.97
N SER A 110 -11.73 -5.57 4.03
CA SER A 110 -12.06 -4.77 5.21
C SER A 110 -13.55 -4.84 5.54
N LEU A 111 -14.41 -4.66 4.52
CA LEU A 111 -15.87 -4.78 4.64
C LEU A 111 -16.28 -6.16 5.18
N LEU A 112 -15.74 -7.23 4.62
CA LEU A 112 -16.07 -8.61 5.00
C LEU A 112 -15.48 -9.03 6.35
N SER A 113 -14.47 -8.31 6.83
CA SER A 113 -13.83 -8.56 8.12
C SER A 113 -14.52 -7.85 9.29
N ILE A 114 -15.50 -6.98 9.04
CA ILE A 114 -16.22 -6.26 10.10
C ILE A 114 -16.96 -7.27 10.98
N LYS A 115 -16.66 -7.21 12.27
CA LYS A 115 -17.39 -7.90 13.35
C LYS A 115 -17.78 -6.87 14.39
N GLN A 116 -18.90 -7.13 15.05
CA GLN A 116 -19.36 -6.30 16.17
C GLN A 116 -18.34 -6.36 17.30
N ALA A 117 -17.95 -5.19 17.83
CA ALA A 117 -17.12 -5.12 19.03
C ALA A 117 -17.96 -5.39 20.30
N SER A 118 -17.30 -5.80 21.39
CA SER A 118 -17.96 -6.16 22.65
C SER A 118 -18.74 -5.02 23.32
N ASP A 119 -18.39 -3.79 23.00
CA ASP A 119 -18.93 -2.54 23.56
C ASP A 119 -19.66 -1.68 22.51
N GLU A 120 -19.88 -2.21 21.31
CA GLU A 120 -20.46 -1.47 20.18
C GLU A 120 -21.99 -1.64 20.09
N THR A 121 -22.69 -0.52 19.89
CA THR A 121 -24.13 -0.50 19.62
C THR A 121 -24.43 -0.99 18.21
N LEU A 122 -25.65 -1.50 17.99
CA LEU A 122 -26.09 -1.91 16.66
C LEU A 122 -26.07 -0.75 15.65
N ASP A 123 -26.37 0.48 16.10
CA ASP A 123 -26.29 1.67 15.26
C ASP A 123 -24.84 2.00 14.86
N GLY A 124 -23.89 1.83 15.79
CA GLY A 124 -22.45 1.99 15.52
C GLY A 124 -21.94 0.98 14.49
N LEU A 125 -22.35 -0.29 14.64
CA LEU A 125 -22.03 -1.34 13.68
C LEU A 125 -22.63 -1.02 12.30
N ALA A 126 -23.92 -0.66 12.24
CA ALA A 126 -24.61 -0.33 11.00
C ALA A 126 -23.94 0.86 10.29
N HIS A 127 -23.49 1.86 11.05
CA HIS A 127 -22.74 2.99 10.51
C HIS A 127 -21.41 2.53 9.90
N ARG A 128 -20.60 1.73 10.60
CA ARG A 128 -19.32 1.23 10.08
C ARG A 128 -19.48 0.37 8.82
N VAL A 129 -20.45 -0.55 8.81
CA VAL A 129 -20.75 -1.37 7.63
C VAL A 129 -21.17 -0.49 6.45
N THR A 130 -22.03 0.50 6.69
CA THR A 130 -22.48 1.44 5.65
C THR A 130 -21.33 2.25 5.09
N THR A 131 -20.45 2.76 5.94
CA THR A 131 -19.28 3.55 5.54
C THR A 131 -18.31 2.70 4.72
N ALA A 132 -17.96 1.50 5.18
CA ALA A 132 -17.09 0.58 4.43
C ALA A 132 -17.70 0.17 3.08
N HIS A 133 -19.00 -0.09 3.03
CA HIS A 133 -19.70 -0.40 1.78
C HIS A 133 -19.67 0.77 0.80
N LYS A 134 -19.93 2.00 1.25
CA LYS A 134 -19.85 3.20 0.40
C LYS A 134 -18.43 3.40 -0.15
N GLN A 135 -17.41 3.16 0.67
CA GLN A 135 -16.02 3.25 0.24
C GLN A 135 -15.72 2.23 -0.87
N PHE A 136 -16.13 0.97 -0.70
CA PHE A 136 -15.98 -0.06 -1.74
C PHE A 136 -16.63 0.36 -3.06
N ILE A 137 -17.86 0.88 -3.00
CA ILE A 137 -18.59 1.37 -4.18
C ILE A 137 -17.87 2.58 -4.82
N SER A 138 -17.34 3.53 -4.03
CA SER A 138 -16.64 4.70 -4.59
C SER A 138 -15.35 4.37 -5.33
N LEU A 139 -14.77 3.19 -5.09
CA LEU A 139 -13.55 2.71 -5.75
C LEU A 139 -13.85 1.97 -7.07
N GLN A 140 -15.12 1.79 -7.42
CA GLN A 140 -15.54 1.13 -8.65
C GLN A 140 -15.51 2.11 -9.83
N PRO A 141 -14.82 1.76 -10.93
CA PRO A 141 -14.91 2.56 -12.16
C PRO A 141 -16.34 2.47 -12.72
N SER A 142 -16.73 3.44 -13.55
CA SER A 142 -18.06 3.46 -14.18
C SER A 142 -18.33 2.24 -15.08
N THR A 143 -17.28 1.54 -15.50
CA THR A 143 -17.34 0.31 -16.31
C THR A 143 -17.28 -0.96 -15.46
N PHE A 144 -17.38 -0.87 -14.13
CA PHE A 144 -17.27 -2.03 -13.25
C PHE A 144 -18.46 -2.99 -13.43
N THR A 145 -18.15 -4.28 -13.56
CA THR A 145 -19.13 -5.33 -13.85
C THR A 145 -19.22 -6.36 -12.74
N LEU A 146 -20.33 -7.09 -12.67
CA LEU A 146 -20.48 -8.22 -11.75
C LEU A 146 -19.44 -9.32 -11.99
N ALA A 147 -19.00 -9.51 -13.24
CA ALA A 147 -17.93 -10.45 -13.54
C ALA A 147 -16.62 -10.04 -12.86
N GLN A 148 -16.24 -8.76 -12.95
CA GLN A 148 -15.07 -8.23 -12.24
C GLN A 148 -15.21 -8.35 -10.72
N LEU A 149 -16.40 -8.12 -10.16
CA LEU A 149 -16.65 -8.36 -8.73
C LEU A 149 -16.37 -9.81 -8.34
N ASN A 150 -16.82 -10.78 -9.12
CA ASN A 150 -16.59 -12.20 -8.83
C ASN A 150 -15.10 -12.59 -8.88
N GLU A 151 -14.33 -11.98 -9.79
CA GLU A 151 -12.88 -12.17 -9.88
C GLU A 151 -12.15 -11.53 -8.71
N GLU A 152 -12.49 -10.29 -8.37
CA GLU A 152 -11.90 -9.57 -7.23
C GLU A 152 -12.28 -10.21 -5.88
N LEU A 153 -13.49 -10.75 -5.75
CA LEU A 153 -13.92 -11.52 -4.57
C LEU A 153 -13.07 -12.78 -4.39
N PHE A 154 -12.76 -13.47 -5.49
CA PHE A 154 -11.87 -14.64 -5.47
C PHE A 154 -10.44 -14.24 -5.06
N ALA A 155 -9.91 -13.15 -5.62
CA ALA A 155 -8.61 -12.60 -5.24
C ALA A 155 -8.55 -12.17 -3.76
N ALA A 156 -9.59 -11.50 -3.26
CA ALA A 156 -9.73 -11.11 -1.86
C ALA A 156 -9.71 -12.34 -0.93
N SER A 157 -10.36 -13.43 -1.35
CA SER A 157 -10.42 -14.67 -0.58
C SER A 157 -9.06 -15.36 -0.52
N ILE A 158 -8.35 -15.50 -1.65
CA ILE A 158 -7.01 -16.10 -1.67
C ILE A 158 -6.03 -15.25 -0.87
N THR A 159 -5.98 -13.94 -1.13
CA THR A 159 -5.03 -13.05 -0.46
C THR A 159 -5.29 -12.95 1.05
N GLY A 160 -6.53 -13.14 1.50
CA GLY A 160 -6.86 -13.26 2.93
C GLY A 160 -6.55 -14.63 3.54
N ALA A 161 -6.45 -15.69 2.73
CA ALA A 161 -6.17 -17.05 3.17
C ALA A 161 -4.69 -17.44 3.15
N LEU A 162 -3.85 -16.71 2.39
CA LEU A 162 -2.41 -16.94 2.32
C LEU A 162 -1.75 -16.76 3.70
N ALA A 163 -0.84 -17.68 4.03
CA ALA A 163 -0.06 -17.61 5.26
C ALA A 163 0.96 -16.45 5.22
N VAL A 164 1.43 -16.04 6.39
CA VAL A 164 2.30 -14.86 6.58
C VAL A 164 3.64 -14.99 5.85
N ASP A 165 4.11 -16.21 5.60
CA ASP A 165 5.32 -16.53 4.83
C ASP A 165 5.11 -16.37 3.31
N GLN A 166 3.87 -16.32 2.83
CA GLN A 166 3.52 -16.16 1.41
C GLN A 166 3.29 -14.70 0.99
N LYS A 167 3.90 -13.74 1.71
CA LYS A 167 3.76 -12.30 1.42
C LYS A 167 4.09 -11.97 -0.03
N ALA A 168 5.20 -12.46 -0.57
CA ALA A 168 5.59 -12.18 -1.96
C ALA A 168 4.52 -12.60 -2.98
N LEU A 169 3.86 -13.74 -2.76
CA LEU A 169 2.78 -14.23 -3.60
C LEU A 169 1.51 -13.38 -3.42
N GLN A 170 1.18 -13.00 -2.18
CA GLN A 170 0.08 -12.10 -1.87
C GLN A 170 0.25 -10.75 -2.58
N THR A 171 1.45 -10.16 -2.52
CA THR A 171 1.83 -8.92 -3.19
C THR A 171 1.72 -9.04 -4.70
N ASN A 172 2.21 -10.14 -5.29
CA ASN A 172 2.11 -10.39 -6.73
C ASN A 172 0.65 -10.43 -7.20
N ILE A 173 -0.21 -11.15 -6.48
CA ILE A 173 -1.64 -11.26 -6.79
C ILE A 173 -2.30 -9.89 -6.74
N LEU A 174 -2.01 -9.12 -5.70
CA LEU A 174 -2.57 -7.78 -5.51
C LEU A 174 -2.14 -6.86 -6.66
N PHE A 175 -0.87 -6.84 -7.07
CA PHE A 175 -0.39 -5.91 -8.10
C PHE A 175 -0.69 -6.27 -9.55
N ARG A 176 -1.52 -7.28 -9.82
CA ARG A 176 -1.97 -7.60 -11.18
C ARG A 176 -2.97 -6.56 -11.68
N ASP A 177 -2.69 -6.00 -12.85
CA ASP A 177 -3.59 -5.04 -13.51
C ASP A 177 -4.89 -5.72 -14.00
N ASN A 178 -4.83 -7.03 -14.26
CA ASN A 178 -5.97 -7.85 -14.63
C ASN A 178 -6.06 -9.08 -13.73
N ILE A 179 -7.21 -9.25 -13.10
CA ILE A 179 -7.46 -10.33 -12.15
C ILE A 179 -8.40 -11.32 -12.81
N LYS A 180 -7.88 -12.51 -13.06
CA LYS A 180 -8.64 -13.66 -13.54
C LYS A 180 -8.36 -14.85 -12.65
N ARG A 181 -9.42 -15.55 -12.26
CA ARG A 181 -9.42 -16.74 -11.41
C ARG A 181 -8.43 -17.78 -11.90
N ASP A 182 -8.43 -18.08 -13.19
CA ASP A 182 -7.57 -19.12 -13.76
C ASP A 182 -6.08 -18.76 -13.61
N ASP A 183 -5.74 -17.48 -13.85
CA ASP A 183 -4.37 -16.98 -13.69
C ASP A 183 -3.92 -16.97 -12.23
N LEU A 184 -4.84 -16.77 -11.29
CA LEU A 184 -4.57 -16.85 -9.85
C LEU A 184 -4.38 -18.29 -9.39
N LEU A 185 -5.20 -19.22 -9.88
CA LEU A 185 -5.06 -20.64 -9.59
C LEU A 185 -3.75 -21.22 -10.12
N LEU A 186 -3.29 -20.76 -11.28
CA LEU A 186 -1.98 -21.11 -11.81
C LEU A 186 -0.84 -20.59 -10.94
N ALA A 187 -0.97 -19.38 -10.37
CA ALA A 187 0.05 -18.80 -9.49
C ALA A 187 0.18 -19.49 -8.14
N LEU A 188 -0.80 -20.31 -7.74
CA LEU A 188 -0.80 -21.09 -6.50
C LEU A 188 -0.19 -22.49 -6.65
N ARG A 189 0.20 -22.89 -7.87
CA ARG A 189 0.79 -24.21 -8.18
C ARG A 189 2.30 -24.10 -8.35
#